data_AF-A0A946B3A9-F1
#
_entry.id   AF-A0A946B3A9-F1
#
_cell.length_a   1.000
_cell.length_b   1.000
_cell.length_c   1.000
_cell.angle_alpha   90.00
_cell.angle_beta   90.00
_cell.angle_gamma   90.00
#
_symmetry.space_group_name_H-M   'P 1'
#
loop_
_entity.id
_entity.type
_entity.pdbx_description
1 polymer ?
#
loop_
_entity_poly.entity_id
_entity_poly.type
_entity_poly.pdbx_seq_one_letter_code
_entity_poly.pdbx_strand_id
1 'polypeptide(L)'
;MRFTEAQIQQYETEGYVFPIDVLDADEVARHRASLEAVEAQNGGKLLPAQRPKSHLLFKWLDDLIRDPRVLDPIEQLIGPNILCWNTIFWIKDAGSESFV
;
A
#
# COMPACT_ATOMS: atom_id res chain seq x y z
N MET A 1 4.94 -11.09 9.06
CA MET A 1 3.87 -11.63 9.93
C MET A 1 3.23 -12.84 9.25
N ARG A 2 2.52 -13.73 9.94
CA ARG A 2 1.86 -14.85 9.26
C ARG A 2 0.36 -14.90 9.52
N PHE A 3 -0.41 -15.20 8.48
CA PHE A 3 -1.83 -15.50 8.59
C PHE A 3 -2.07 -16.81 9.33
N THR A 4 -3.13 -16.80 10.12
CA THR A 4 -3.71 -17.99 10.75
C THR A 4 -4.49 -18.80 9.72
N GLU A 5 -4.74 -20.08 10.03
CA GLU A 5 -5.57 -20.94 9.17
C GLU A 5 -6.95 -20.35 8.90
N ALA A 6 -7.56 -19.72 9.91
CA ALA A 6 -8.87 -19.07 9.76
C ALA A 6 -8.83 -17.88 8.79
N GLN A 7 -7.73 -17.12 8.75
CA GLN A 7 -7.56 -16.01 7.80
C GLN A 7 -7.31 -16.52 6.38
N ILE A 8 -6.56 -17.61 6.22
CA ILE A 8 -6.38 -18.26 4.91
C ILE A 8 -7.73 -18.78 4.41
N GLN A 9 -8.50 -19.46 5.26
CA GLN A 9 -9.83 -19.95 4.91
C GLN A 9 -10.78 -18.80 4.55
N GLN A 10 -10.78 -17.69 5.31
CA GLN A 10 -11.56 -16.50 4.98
C GLN A 10 -11.19 -15.97 3.60
N TYR A 11 -9.90 -15.86 3.29
CA TYR A 11 -9.44 -15.41 1.98
C TYR A 11 -9.96 -16.32 0.87
N GLU A 12 -9.88 -17.64 1.05
CA GLU A 12 -10.35 -18.62 0.07
C GLU A 12 -11.87 -18.55 -0.18
N THR A 13 -12.66 -18.25 0.85
CA THR A 13 -14.13 -18.22 0.75
C THR A 13 -14.70 -16.85 0.38
N GLU A 14 -14.08 -15.77 0.85
CA GLU A 14 -14.61 -14.40 0.75
C GLU A 14 -13.76 -13.49 -0.15
N GLY A 15 -12.52 -13.89 -0.47
CA GLY A 15 -11.62 -13.14 -1.35
C GLY A 15 -10.87 -11.98 -0.69
N TYR A 16 -10.91 -11.85 0.65
CA TYR A 16 -10.18 -10.79 1.38
C TYR A 16 -9.82 -11.21 2.81
N VAL A 17 -8.85 -10.49 3.41
CA VAL A 17 -8.54 -10.52 4.84
C VAL A 17 -8.38 -9.08 5.32
N PHE A 18 -9.15 -8.67 6.33
CA PHE A 18 -9.00 -7.37 6.97
C PHE A 18 -9.53 -7.41 8.43
N PRO A 19 -9.08 -6.50 9.31
CA PRO A 19 -7.96 -5.58 9.12
C PRO A 19 -6.60 -6.29 9.26
N ILE A 20 -5.54 -5.63 8.79
CA ILE A 20 -4.16 -6.09 8.93
C ILE A 20 -3.30 -4.91 9.41
N ASP A 21 -2.65 -5.09 10.55
CA ASP A 21 -1.73 -4.10 11.10
C ASP A 21 -0.34 -4.26 10.49
N VAL A 22 -0.10 -3.54 9.39
CA VAL A 22 1.22 -3.52 8.73
C VAL A 22 2.14 -2.48 9.37
N LEU A 23 1.63 -1.26 9.55
CA LEU A 23 2.40 -0.10 9.99
C LEU A 23 1.86 0.43 11.32
N ASP A 24 2.76 0.86 12.19
CA ASP A 24 2.38 1.62 13.38
C ASP A 24 2.01 3.08 13.03
N ALA A 25 1.49 3.81 14.01
CA ALA A 25 1.02 5.18 13.81
C ALA A 25 2.14 6.14 13.34
N ASP A 26 3.37 5.94 13.81
CA ASP A 26 4.50 6.80 13.46
C ASP A 26 4.99 6.48 12.04
N GLU A 27 5.01 5.21 11.65
CA GLU A 27 5.28 4.76 10.28
C GLU A 27 4.26 5.32 9.30
N VAL A 28 2.96 5.22 9.64
CA VAL A 28 1.88 5.81 8.83
C VAL A 28 2.08 7.31 8.67
N ALA A 29 2.39 8.02 9.76
CA ALA A 29 2.65 9.46 9.71
C ALA A 29 3.85 9.82 8.83
N ARG A 30 4.95 9.05 8.90
CA ARG A 30 6.14 9.26 8.06
C ARG A 30 5.86 9.03 6.58
N HIS A 31 5.14 7.96 6.23
CA HIS A 31 4.79 7.70 4.83
C HIS A 31 3.83 8.75 4.28
N ARG A 32 2.86 9.18 5.09
CA ARG A 32 1.96 10.29 4.73
C ARG A 32 2.74 11.59 4.48
N ALA A 33 3.62 11.97 5.40
CA ALA A 33 4.45 13.17 5.24
C ALA A 33 5.32 13.10 3.97
N SER A 34 5.81 11.91 3.62
CA SER A 34 6.58 11.69 2.39
C SER A 34 5.74 11.91 1.12
N LEU A 35 4.48 11.47 1.12
CA LEU A 35 3.53 11.74 0.05
C LEU A 35 3.23 13.24 -0.06
N GLU A 36 2.82 13.86 1.04
CA GLU A 36 2.43 15.29 1.10
C GLU A 36 3.59 16.21 0.70
N ALA A 37 4.84 15.85 1.02
CA ALA A 37 6.02 16.58 0.59
C ALA A 37 6.19 16.59 -0.95
N VAL A 38 5.87 15.49 -1.62
CA VAL A 38 5.86 15.42 -3.10
C VAL A 38 4.71 16.24 -3.65
N GLU A 39 3.53 16.17 -3.05
CA GLU A 39 2.38 16.96 -3.47
C GLU A 39 2.64 18.46 -3.34
N ALA A 40 3.26 18.92 -2.26
CA ALA A 40 3.64 20.32 -2.05
C ALA A 40 4.57 20.84 -3.16
N GLN A 41 5.50 20.01 -3.65
CA GLN A 41 6.38 20.37 -4.77
C GLN A 41 5.63 20.49 -6.12
N ASN A 42 4.47 19.85 -6.23
CA ASN A 42 3.66 19.77 -7.44
C ASN A 42 2.40 20.65 -7.42
N GLY A 43 2.30 21.60 -6.47
CA GLY A 43 1.13 22.47 -6.33
C GLY A 43 -0.08 21.79 -5.66
N GLY A 44 0.18 20.87 -4.73
CA GLY A 44 -0.81 20.29 -3.83
C GLY A 44 -1.40 18.95 -4.27
N LYS A 45 -0.83 18.27 -5.27
CA LYS A 45 -1.27 16.94 -5.71
C LYS A 45 -0.18 16.18 -6.45
N LEU A 46 -0.25 14.85 -6.47
CA LEU A 46 0.58 14.06 -7.38
C LEU A 46 0.28 14.38 -8.86
N LEU A 47 1.32 14.47 -9.68
CA LEU A 47 1.17 14.54 -11.13
C LEU A 47 0.57 13.22 -11.66
N PRO A 48 -0.19 13.22 -12.77
CA PRO A 48 -0.78 12.00 -13.32
C PRO A 48 0.24 10.87 -13.56
N ALA A 49 1.44 11.22 -14.02
CA ALA A 49 2.53 10.28 -14.27
C ALA A 49 3.15 9.68 -12.99
N GLN A 50 2.92 10.27 -11.82
CA GLN A 50 3.47 9.81 -10.54
C GLN A 50 2.54 8.85 -9.80
N ARG A 51 1.30 8.66 -10.26
CA ARG A 51 0.29 7.82 -9.59
C ARG A 51 0.43 6.33 -9.85
N PRO A 52 0.62 5.85 -11.10
CA PRO A 52 0.86 4.44 -11.35
C PRO A 52 2.34 4.10 -11.09
N LYS A 53 2.61 2.89 -10.62
CA LYS A 53 3.97 2.37 -10.39
C LYS A 53 4.86 3.32 -9.58
N SER A 54 4.27 4.08 -8.65
CA SER A 54 4.96 5.08 -7.83
C SER A 54 6.16 4.52 -7.06
N HIS A 55 6.19 3.21 -6.76
CA HIS A 55 7.36 2.53 -6.17
C HIS A 55 8.62 2.66 -7.04
N LEU A 56 8.49 2.85 -8.36
CA LEU A 56 9.63 3.11 -9.26
C LEU A 56 10.21 4.53 -9.09
N LEU A 57 9.44 5.45 -8.52
CA LEU A 57 9.81 6.86 -8.36
C LEU A 57 10.22 7.18 -6.92
N PHE A 58 9.64 6.48 -5.95
CA PHE A 58 9.74 6.81 -4.54
C PHE A 58 10.35 5.66 -3.76
N LYS A 59 11.60 5.82 -3.30
CA LYS A 59 12.32 4.81 -2.52
C LYS A 59 11.57 4.37 -1.27
N TRP A 60 10.92 5.32 -0.57
CA TRP A 60 10.13 5.01 0.62
C TRP A 60 8.92 4.10 0.34
N LEU A 61 8.41 4.11 -0.90
CA LEU A 61 7.32 3.22 -1.30
C LEU A 61 7.86 1.88 -1.82
N ASP A 62 9.00 1.86 -2.52
CA ASP A 62 9.71 0.62 -2.85
C ASP A 62 10.09 -0.17 -1.59
N ASP A 63 10.50 0.53 -0.53
CA ASP A 63 10.77 -0.10 0.78
C ASP A 63 9.50 -0.69 1.39
N LEU A 64 8.39 0.04 1.35
CA LEU A 64 7.11 -0.42 1.91
C LEU A 64 6.58 -1.67 1.20
N ILE A 65 6.65 -1.73 -0.14
CA ILE A 65 6.18 -2.92 -0.88
C ILE A 65 7.06 -4.16 -0.65
N ARG A 66 8.29 -3.97 -0.13
CA ARG A 66 9.25 -5.04 0.20
C ARG A 66 9.25 -5.40 1.69
N ASP A 67 8.45 -4.73 2.50
CA ASP A 67 8.39 -4.97 3.94
C ASP A 67 7.89 -6.41 4.20
N PRO A 68 8.57 -7.21 5.03
CA PRO A 68 8.11 -8.56 5.38
C PRO A 68 6.70 -8.59 5.99
N ARG A 69 6.25 -7.53 6.65
CA ARG A 69 4.87 -7.41 7.17
C ARG A 69 3.83 -7.36 6.05
N VAL A 70 4.23 -6.94 4.85
CA VAL A 70 3.43 -6.98 3.61
C VAL A 70 3.67 -8.30 2.86
N LEU A 71 4.92 -8.71 2.67
CA LEU A 71 5.25 -9.85 1.79
C LEU A 71 4.97 -11.22 2.42
N ASP A 72 5.27 -11.42 3.70
CA ASP A 72 5.05 -12.71 4.38
C ASP A 72 3.58 -13.21 4.27
N PRO A 73 2.55 -12.39 4.54
CA PRO A 73 1.16 -12.86 4.40
C PRO A 73 0.78 -13.10 2.94
N ILE A 74 1.28 -12.29 1.99
CA ILE A 74 1.01 -12.48 0.56
C ILE A 74 1.63 -13.79 0.08
N GLU A 75 2.86 -14.09 0.50
CA GLU A 75 3.56 -15.35 0.17
C GLU A 75 2.75 -16.57 0.59
N GLN A 76 2.05 -16.53 1.73
CA GLN A 76 1.19 -17.63 2.17
C GLN A 76 -0.02 -17.85 1.25
N LEU A 77 -0.50 -16.79 0.59
CA LEU A 77 -1.67 -16.87 -0.29
C LEU A 77 -1.32 -17.26 -1.73
N ILE A 78 -0.21 -16.78 -2.27
CA ILE A 78 0.12 -16.92 -3.71
C ILE A 78 1.45 -17.64 -3.98
N GLY A 79 2.18 -18.02 -2.94
CA GLY A 79 3.49 -18.65 -3.02
C GLY A 79 4.66 -17.66 -3.04
N PRO A 80 5.91 -18.18 -3.05
CA PRO A 80 7.12 -17.40 -2.75
C PRO A 80 7.59 -16.49 -3.89
N ASN A 81 7.11 -16.68 -5.11
CA ASN A 81 7.56 -15.92 -6.29
C ASN A 81 6.63 -14.72 -6.52
N ILE A 82 6.86 -13.65 -5.77
CA ILE A 82 6.01 -12.45 -5.78
C ILE A 82 6.58 -11.40 -6.74
N LEU A 83 5.72 -10.87 -7.61
CA LEU A 83 6.00 -9.69 -8.42
C LEU A 83 5.02 -8.57 -8.08
N CYS A 84 5.51 -7.48 -7.48
CA CYS A 84 4.72 -6.24 -7.39
C CYS A 84 4.70 -5.57 -8.77
N TRP A 85 3.67 -5.84 -9.56
CA TRP A 85 3.52 -5.29 -10.91
C TRP A 85 3.16 -3.79 -10.92
N ASN A 86 2.42 -3.32 -9.90
CA ASN A 86 1.93 -1.96 -9.85
C ASN A 86 1.69 -1.49 -8.40
N THR A 87 1.80 -0.17 -8.20
CA THR A 87 1.27 0.53 -7.03
C THR A 87 0.41 1.69 -7.51
N ILE A 88 -0.62 2.04 -6.75
CA ILE A 88 -1.47 3.18 -7.05
C ILE A 88 -1.92 3.86 -5.75
N PHE A 89 -1.87 5.19 -5.75
CA PHE A 89 -2.43 6.00 -4.66
C PHE A 89 -3.91 6.27 -4.91
N TRP A 90 -4.74 5.87 -3.94
CA TRP A 90 -6.16 6.22 -3.88
C TRP A 90 -6.35 7.38 -2.90
N ILE A 91 -6.16 8.62 -3.38
CA ILE A 91 -6.22 9.83 -2.56
C ILE A 91 -7.62 10.42 -2.63
N LYS A 92 -8.20 10.70 -1.46
CA LYS A 92 -9.53 11.29 -1.32
C LYS A 92 -9.47 12.51 -0.39
N ASP A 93 -9.40 13.69 -0.99
CA ASP A 93 -9.34 14.94 -0.24
C ASP A 93 -10.67 15.24 0.46
N ALA A 94 -10.61 15.97 1.57
CA ALA A 94 -11.77 16.42 2.30
C ALA A 94 -12.74 17.20 1.38
N GLY A 95 -14.01 16.80 1.37
CA GLY A 95 -15.04 17.42 0.54
C GLY A 95 -14.98 17.07 -0.95
N SER A 96 -14.08 16.20 -1.39
CA SER A 96 -14.03 15.76 -2.77
C SER A 96 -15.30 14.98 -3.16
N GLU A 97 -15.87 15.27 -4.34
CA GLU A 97 -17.05 14.57 -4.90
C GLU A 97 -16.70 13.36 -5.78
N SER A 98 -15.42 13.12 -6.06
CA SER A 98 -14.98 11.97 -6.86
C SER A 98 -15.27 10.61 -6.20
N PHE A 99 -15.02 9.50 -6.88
CA PHE A 99 -15.06 8.17 -6.25
C PHE A 99 -13.69 7.49 -6.39
N VAL A 100 -13.39 6.64 -5.40
CA VAL A 100 -12.30 5.66 -5.41
C VAL A 100 -12.93 4.28 -5.40
#